data_AF-A0A1F7MV67-F1
#
_entry.id   AF-A0A1F7MV67-F1
#
_cell.length_a   1.000
_cell.length_b   1.000
_cell.length_c   1.000
_cell.angle_alpha   90.00
_cell.angle_beta   90.00
_cell.angle_gamma   90.00
#
_symmetry.space_group_name_H-M   'P 1'
#
loop_
_entity.id
_entity.type
_entity.pdbx_description
1 polymer ?
#
loop_
_entity_poly.entity_id
_entity_poly.type
_entity_poly.pdbx_seq_one_letter_code
_entity_poly.pdbx_strand_id
1 'polypeptide(L)'
;MATLSPPSRQARTHVRRDSALRRARTCYDHLAGVAGVELLDVLVRRRWLRRGPARRLLLTPAGARALAARGVGLERARRARRTFAAGCLDWTERRWHLRGALGAAVLAALVRAGVARRAARGRAVTLRAPLSRWLA
;
A
#
# COMPACT_ATOMS: atom_id res chain seq x y z
N MET A 1 20.05 37.77 17.44
CA MET A 1 19.83 36.32 17.20
C MET A 1 18.32 36.08 17.17
N ALA A 2 17.73 35.90 15.99
CA ALA A 2 16.27 35.76 15.87
C ALA A 2 15.82 34.36 16.30
N THR A 3 15.02 34.29 17.36
CA THR A 3 14.38 33.07 17.83
C THR A 3 13.18 32.74 16.96
N LEU A 4 13.21 31.57 16.33
CA LEU A 4 12.10 31.07 15.52
C LEU A 4 10.84 30.91 16.38
N SER A 5 9.71 31.39 15.87
CA SER A 5 8.42 31.23 16.53
C SER A 5 8.06 29.74 16.67
N PRO A 6 7.49 29.33 17.82
CA PRO A 6 7.13 27.93 18.01
C PRO A 6 6.05 27.52 16.99
N PRO A 7 6.09 26.28 16.47
CA PRO A 7 5.16 25.83 15.43
C PRO A 7 3.70 26.02 15.86
N SER A 8 2.81 26.36 14.93
CA SER A 8 1.39 26.54 15.24
C SER A 8 0.78 25.27 15.85
N ARG A 9 -0.34 25.40 16.57
CA ARG A 9 -1.06 24.25 17.14
C ARG A 9 -1.48 23.24 16.05
N GLN A 10 -1.79 23.73 14.84
CA GLN A 10 -2.02 22.92 13.64
C GLN A 10 -0.76 22.20 13.15
N ALA A 11 0.38 22.89 13.09
CA ALA A 11 1.66 22.26 12.74
C ALA A 11 2.04 21.18 13.78
N ARG A 12 1.82 21.43 15.08
CA ARG A 12 2.03 20.43 16.14
C ARG A 12 1.08 19.24 16.03
N THR A 13 -0.15 19.44 15.58
CA THR A 13 -1.11 18.35 15.33
C THR A 13 -0.70 17.50 14.11
N HIS A 14 -0.10 18.13 13.09
CA HIS A 14 0.50 17.44 11.94
C HIS A 14 1.79 16.67 12.29
N VAL A 15 2.58 17.19 13.24
CA VAL A 15 3.90 16.65 13.62
C VAL A 15 3.82 15.55 14.69
N ARG A 16 2.87 15.60 15.64
CA ARG A 16 2.92 14.77 16.87
C ARG A 16 2.42 13.33 16.77
N ARG A 17 1.93 12.84 15.64
CA ARG A 17 1.57 11.42 15.52
C ARG A 17 2.11 10.85 14.23
N ASP A 18 2.66 9.65 14.36
CA ASP A 18 2.33 8.51 13.52
C ASP A 18 0.87 8.59 13.03
N SER A 19 0.63 9.41 12.01
CA SER A 19 -0.72 9.86 11.66
C SER A 19 -1.45 8.67 11.03
N ALA A 20 -2.78 8.65 11.11
CA ALA A 20 -3.55 7.61 10.42
C ALA A 20 -3.14 7.49 8.93
N LEU A 21 -2.76 8.61 8.31
CA LEU A 21 -2.22 8.67 6.95
C LEU A 21 -0.82 8.07 6.80
N ARG A 22 0.05 8.17 7.82
CA ARG A 22 1.36 7.50 7.83
C ARG A 22 1.18 5.99 7.94
N ARG A 23 0.32 5.52 8.85
CA ARG A 23 0.07 4.08 9.04
C ARG A 23 -0.47 3.41 7.78
N ALA A 24 -1.57 3.93 7.24
CA ALA A 24 -2.18 3.38 6.04
C ALA A 24 -3.02 4.45 5.32
N ARG A 25 -2.78 4.59 4.03
CA ARG A 25 -3.54 5.50 3.16
C ARG A 25 -3.60 4.98 1.74
N THR A 26 -4.38 5.65 0.90
CA THR A 26 -4.25 5.50 -0.55
C THR A 26 -3.27 6.52 -1.12
N CYS A 27 -2.36 6.06 -1.97
CA CYS A 27 -1.55 6.91 -2.84
C CYS A 27 -2.17 6.84 -4.24
N TYR A 28 -3.30 7.52 -4.46
CA TYR A 28 -4.26 7.23 -5.54
C TYR A 28 -5.19 6.05 -5.18
N ASP A 29 -5.02 4.90 -5.82
CA ASP A 29 -5.92 3.75 -5.78
C ASP A 29 -5.31 2.50 -5.11
N HIS A 30 -4.10 2.62 -4.58
CA HIS A 30 -3.35 1.51 -3.96
C HIS A 30 -2.86 1.88 -2.56
N LEU A 31 -2.59 0.85 -1.76
CA LEU A 31 -2.19 0.98 -0.36
C LEU A 31 -0.77 1.56 -0.25
N ALA A 32 -0.62 2.57 0.60
CA ALA A 32 0.60 3.28 0.90
C ALA A 32 0.72 3.54 2.42
N GLY A 33 1.79 4.22 2.82
CA GLY A 33 2.19 4.31 4.22
C GLY A 33 2.93 3.07 4.68
N VAL A 34 3.14 2.96 5.98
CA VAL A 34 3.82 1.82 6.62
C VAL A 34 3.22 0.50 6.15
N ALA A 35 1.89 0.37 6.17
CA ALA A 35 1.19 -0.84 5.73
C ALA A 35 1.42 -1.19 4.25
N GLY A 36 1.51 -0.20 3.37
CA GLY A 36 1.75 -0.44 1.94
C GLY A 36 3.18 -0.91 1.66
N VAL A 37 4.15 -0.37 2.40
CA VAL A 37 5.57 -0.76 2.32
C VAL A 37 5.76 -2.17 2.88
N GLU A 38 5.27 -2.43 4.08
CA GLU A 38 5.37 -3.75 4.73
C GLU A 38 4.72 -4.85 3.89
N LEU A 39 3.56 -4.56 3.31
CA LEU A 39 2.89 -5.49 2.41
C LEU A 39 3.80 -5.85 1.22
N LEU A 40 4.37 -4.86 0.54
CA LEU A 40 5.26 -5.14 -0.59
C LEU A 40 6.48 -5.95 -0.14
N ASP A 41 7.08 -5.62 1.00
CA ASP A 41 8.22 -6.38 1.51
C ASP A 41 7.86 -7.85 1.74
N VAL A 42 6.70 -8.14 2.35
CA VAL A 42 6.26 -9.52 2.56
C VAL A 42 6.04 -10.23 1.22
N LEU A 43 5.39 -9.58 0.26
CA LEU A 43 5.15 -10.17 -1.06
C LEU A 43 6.45 -10.51 -1.78
N VAL A 44 7.49 -9.68 -1.62
CA VAL A 44 8.83 -9.94 -2.18
C VAL A 44 9.56 -11.03 -1.39
N ARG A 45 9.55 -10.98 -0.05
CA ARG A 45 10.18 -12.01 0.80
C ARG A 45 9.62 -13.41 0.56
N ARG A 46 8.31 -13.50 0.31
CA ARG A 46 7.62 -14.76 -0.05
C ARG A 46 7.79 -15.18 -1.51
N ARG A 47 8.56 -14.42 -2.30
CA ARG A 47 8.76 -14.62 -3.75
C ARG A 47 7.45 -14.61 -4.55
N TRP A 48 6.41 -13.92 -4.07
CA TRP A 48 5.17 -13.71 -4.81
C TRP A 48 5.35 -12.60 -5.85
N LEU A 49 6.19 -11.61 -5.52
CA LEU A 49 6.69 -10.61 -6.46
C LEU A 49 8.22 -10.67 -6.51
N ARG A 50 8.78 -10.45 -7.70
CA ARG A 50 10.22 -10.24 -7.91
C ARG A 50 10.46 -8.81 -8.38
N ARG A 51 11.54 -8.18 -7.89
CA ARG A 51 11.97 -6.87 -8.39
C ARG A 51 12.52 -7.05 -9.81
N GLY A 52 11.98 -6.28 -10.75
CA GLY A 52 12.47 -6.19 -12.12
C GLY A 52 13.25 -4.89 -12.35
N PRO A 53 13.67 -4.61 -13.60
CA PRO A 53 14.38 -3.39 -13.95
C PRO A 53 13.61 -2.12 -13.59
N ALA A 54 14.36 -1.07 -13.24
CA ALA A 54 13.84 0.21 -12.76
C ALA A 54 12.88 0.04 -11.58
N ARG A 55 11.58 0.24 -11.80
CA ARG A 55 10.54 0.17 -10.77
C ARG A 55 9.57 -0.99 -11.00
N ARG A 56 9.80 -1.85 -12.01
CA ARG A 56 8.85 -2.91 -12.33
C ARG A 56 8.84 -3.99 -11.25
N LEU A 57 7.67 -4.55 -10.99
CA LEU A 57 7.49 -5.72 -10.14
C LEU A 57 6.90 -6.83 -11.00
N LEU A 58 7.48 -8.02 -10.91
CA LEU A 58 7.08 -9.19 -11.69
C LEU A 58 6.33 -10.16 -10.78
N LEU A 59 5.06 -10.43 -11.12
CA LEU A 59 4.26 -11.44 -10.43
C LEU A 59 4.74 -12.83 -10.80
N THR A 60 5.09 -13.64 -9.80
CA THR A 60 5.52 -15.03 -10.02
C THR A 60 4.30 -15.96 -10.13
N PRO A 61 4.44 -17.17 -10.69
CA PRO A 61 3.34 -18.15 -10.71
C PRO A 61 2.81 -18.49 -9.31
N ALA A 62 3.70 -18.63 -8.33
CA ALA A 62 3.31 -18.86 -6.93
C ALA A 62 2.53 -17.66 -6.35
N GLY A 63 2.99 -16.44 -6.63
CA GLY A 63 2.29 -15.22 -6.23
C GLY A 63 0.92 -15.09 -6.90
N ALA A 64 0.80 -15.48 -8.16
CA ALA A 64 -0.48 -15.45 -8.87
C ALA A 64 -1.51 -16.37 -8.19
N ARG A 65 -1.14 -17.63 -7.91
CA ARG A 65 -2.01 -18.56 -7.17
C ARG A 65 -2.38 -18.02 -5.79
N ALA A 66 -1.39 -17.55 -5.03
CA ALA A 66 -1.60 -17.08 -3.67
C ALA A 66 -2.48 -15.81 -3.59
N LEU A 67 -2.29 -14.85 -4.50
CA LEU A 67 -3.10 -13.64 -4.55
C LEU A 67 -4.52 -13.94 -5.08
N ALA A 68 -4.66 -14.81 -6.07
CA ALA A 68 -5.98 -15.24 -6.56
C ALA A 68 -6.79 -15.94 -5.47
N ALA A 69 -6.18 -16.84 -4.69
CA ALA A 69 -6.81 -17.48 -3.52
C ALA A 69 -7.28 -16.49 -2.45
N ARG A 70 -6.66 -15.31 -2.40
CA ARG A 70 -7.04 -14.19 -1.52
C ARG A 70 -8.05 -13.23 -2.16
N GLY A 71 -8.64 -13.64 -3.27
CA GLY A 71 -9.64 -12.91 -4.03
C GLY A 71 -9.08 -11.78 -4.90
N VAL A 72 -7.76 -11.63 -5.07
CA VAL A 72 -7.22 -10.57 -5.94
C VAL A 72 -7.61 -10.86 -7.39
N GLY A 73 -8.34 -9.92 -8.01
CA GLY A 73 -8.82 -10.05 -9.39
C GLY A 73 -7.71 -9.85 -10.43
N LEU A 74 -6.83 -10.85 -10.58
CA LEU A 74 -5.65 -10.78 -11.46
C LEU A 74 -6.00 -10.59 -12.93
N GLU A 75 -7.03 -11.29 -13.41
CA GLU A 75 -7.49 -11.20 -14.80
C GLU A 75 -7.93 -9.78 -15.18
N ARG A 76 -8.76 -9.17 -14.32
CA ARG A 76 -9.16 -7.77 -14.48
C ARG A 76 -7.96 -6.82 -14.40
N ALA A 77 -7.01 -7.09 -13.50
CA ALA A 77 -5.81 -6.27 -13.37
C ALA A 77 -4.91 -6.35 -14.62
N ARG A 78 -4.77 -7.52 -15.25
CA ARG A 78 -3.98 -7.71 -16.48
C ARG A 78 -4.61 -6.99 -17.68
N ARG A 79 -5.93 -6.97 -17.77
CA ARG A 79 -6.67 -6.26 -18.85
C ARG A 79 -6.70 -4.74 -18.67
N ALA A 80 -6.26 -4.21 -17.53
CA ALA A 80 -6.23 -2.77 -17.32
C ALA A 80 -5.20 -2.12 -18.28
N ARG A 81 -5.60 -1.09 -19.03
CA ARG A 81 -4.74 -0.33 -19.95
C ARG A 81 -3.76 0.61 -19.22
N ARG A 82 -2.96 0.06 -18.29
CA ARG A 82 -1.96 0.77 -17.48
C ARG A 82 -0.90 -0.20 -16.97
N THR A 83 0.15 0.32 -16.33
CA THR A 83 1.18 -0.53 -15.69
C THR A 83 0.57 -1.56 -14.75
N PHE A 84 0.89 -2.83 -14.97
CA PHE A 84 0.38 -3.94 -14.17
C PHE A 84 0.87 -3.87 -12.71
N ALA A 85 2.18 -3.89 -12.49
CA ALA A 85 2.77 -3.83 -11.16
C ALA A 85 4.11 -3.08 -11.16
N ALA A 86 4.26 -2.11 -10.27
CA ALA A 86 5.49 -1.34 -10.10
C ALA A 86 5.64 -0.83 -8.66
N GLY A 87 6.83 -0.40 -8.29
CA GLY A 87 7.10 0.33 -7.06
C GLY A 87 6.70 1.80 -7.18
N CYS A 88 6.05 2.33 -6.16
CA CYS A 88 5.80 3.76 -5.95
C CYS A 88 6.50 4.22 -4.67
N LEU A 89 7.19 5.36 -4.72
CA LEU A 89 8.02 5.82 -3.60
C LEU A 89 7.11 6.45 -2.55
N ASP A 90 7.13 5.89 -1.35
CA ASP A 90 6.42 6.46 -0.22
C ASP A 90 7.17 7.70 0.29
N TRP A 91 6.52 8.87 0.28
CA TRP A 91 7.11 10.11 0.79
C TRP A 91 7.33 10.15 2.31
N THR A 92 6.62 9.32 3.08
CA THR A 92 6.70 9.25 4.55
C THR A 92 7.73 8.20 4.98
N GLU A 93 7.78 7.06 4.29
CA GLU A 93 8.68 5.95 4.64
C GLU A 93 9.95 5.91 3.79
N ARG A 94 10.03 6.71 2.71
CA ARG A 94 11.12 6.71 1.71
C ARG A 94 11.42 5.32 1.12
N ARG A 95 10.39 4.46 1.05
CA ARG A 95 10.46 3.07 0.60
C ARG A 95 9.38 2.77 -0.43
N TRP A 96 9.57 1.70 -1.21
CA TRP A 96 8.62 1.33 -2.27
C TRP A 96 7.38 0.65 -1.68
N HIS A 97 6.20 1.05 -2.14
CA HIS A 97 4.95 0.28 -2.01
C HIS A 97 4.44 -0.14 -3.40
N LEU A 98 3.50 -1.09 -3.42
CA LEU A 98 2.96 -1.64 -4.67
C LEU A 98 1.95 -0.69 -5.33
N ARG A 99 2.23 -0.25 -6.56
CA ARG A 99 1.30 0.48 -7.44
C ARG A 99 0.94 -0.33 -8.69
N GLY A 100 0.10 0.28 -9.51
CA GLY A 100 -0.37 -0.29 -10.77
C GLY A 100 -1.69 -1.03 -10.58
N ALA A 101 -2.13 -1.71 -11.64
CA ALA A 101 -3.37 -2.47 -11.63
C ALA A 101 -3.40 -3.53 -10.52
N LEU A 102 -2.27 -4.19 -10.25
CA LEU A 102 -2.13 -5.15 -9.17
C LEU A 102 -2.26 -4.50 -7.79
N GLY A 103 -1.60 -3.35 -7.57
CA GLY A 103 -1.68 -2.63 -6.29
C GLY A 103 -3.11 -2.21 -5.95
N ALA A 104 -3.86 -1.75 -6.95
CA ALA A 104 -5.28 -1.42 -6.78
C ALA A 104 -6.14 -2.66 -6.50
N ALA A 105 -5.90 -3.76 -7.23
CA ALA A 105 -6.61 -5.02 -7.02
C ALA A 105 -6.35 -5.62 -5.63
N VAL A 106 -5.12 -5.49 -5.12
CA VAL A 106 -4.75 -5.92 -3.77
C VAL A 106 -5.48 -5.09 -2.71
N LEU A 107 -5.50 -3.76 -2.83
CA LEU A 107 -6.26 -2.92 -1.90
C LEU A 107 -7.76 -3.27 -1.93
N ALA A 108 -8.34 -3.48 -3.11
CA ALA A 108 -9.73 -3.88 -3.25
C ALA A 108 -10.02 -5.25 -2.59
N ALA A 109 -9.10 -6.21 -2.69
CA ALA A 109 -9.22 -7.51 -2.02
C ALA A 109 -9.13 -7.39 -0.49
N LEU A 110 -8.20 -6.59 0.03
CA LEU A 110 -8.09 -6.30 1.47
C LEU A 110 -9.38 -5.67 2.02
N VAL A 111 -10.00 -4.78 1.27
CA VAL A 111 -11.27 -4.14 1.66
C VAL A 111 -12.42 -5.15 1.67
N ARG A 112 -12.56 -5.97 0.61
CA ARG A 112 -13.60 -7.00 0.55
C ARG A 112 -13.44 -8.08 1.62
N ALA A 113 -12.21 -8.42 1.97
CA ALA A 113 -11.91 -9.36 3.06
C ALA A 113 -12.12 -8.76 4.46
N GLY A 114 -12.53 -7.49 4.57
CA GLY A 114 -12.73 -6.81 5.85
C GLY A 114 -11.43 -6.49 6.61
N VAL A 115 -10.26 -6.66 5.98
CA VAL A 115 -8.95 -6.41 6.60
C VAL A 115 -8.60 -4.93 6.59
N ALA A 116 -9.07 -4.20 5.59
CA ALA A 116 -8.90 -2.76 5.47
C ALA A 116 -10.25 -2.07 5.25
N ARG A 117 -10.37 -0.83 5.72
CA ARG A 117 -11.52 0.04 5.44
C ARG A 117 -11.03 1.39 4.96
N ARG A 118 -11.46 1.82 3.78
CA ARG A 118 -11.20 3.19 3.29
C ARG A 118 -12.08 4.17 4.05
N ALA A 119 -11.54 5.34 4.38
CA ALA A 119 -12.36 6.43 4.91
C ALA A 119 -13.40 6.89 3.86
N ALA A 120 -14.57 7.34 4.32
CA ALA A 120 -15.62 7.86 3.44
C ALA A 120 -15.18 9.12 2.69
N ARG A 121 -14.31 9.93 3.31
CA ARG A 121 -13.68 11.11 2.72
C ARG A 121 -12.18 11.07 2.95
N GLY A 122 -11.42 11.60 1.98
CA GLY A 122 -9.96 11.65 2.03
C GLY A 122 -9.27 10.33 1.68
N ARG A 123 -8.02 10.18 2.12
CA ARG A 123 -7.13 9.08 1.71
C ARG A 123 -6.82 8.07 2.81
N ALA A 124 -7.31 8.28 4.03
CA ALA A 124 -6.98 7.39 5.13
C ALA A 124 -7.55 5.98 4.91
N VAL A 125 -6.78 4.97 5.29
CA VAL A 125 -7.20 3.57 5.33
C VAL A 125 -7.02 3.08 6.76
N THR A 126 -8.06 2.48 7.32
CA THR A 126 -7.98 1.83 8.64
C THR A 126 -7.78 0.34 8.44
N LEU A 127 -6.69 -0.21 8.98
CA LEU A 127 -6.56 -1.65 9.12
C LEU A 127 -7.49 -2.13 10.23
N ARG A 128 -8.35 -3.10 9.92
CA ARG A 128 -9.31 -3.74 10.83
C ARG A 128 -8.78 -5.04 11.41
N ALA A 129 -7.77 -5.62 10.76
CA ALA A 129 -7.01 -6.78 11.18
C ALA A 129 -5.56 -6.61 10.71
N PRO A 130 -4.58 -7.31 11.32
CA PRO A 130 -3.21 -7.28 10.83
C PRO A 130 -3.12 -7.89 9.42
N LEU A 131 -2.24 -7.34 8.58
CA LEU A 131 -2.02 -7.86 7.22
C LEU A 131 -1.56 -9.32 7.23
N SER A 132 -0.88 -9.75 8.30
CA SER A 132 -0.48 -11.15 8.50
C SER A 132 -1.67 -12.11 8.46
N ARG A 133 -2.86 -11.72 8.92
CA ARG A 133 -4.07 -12.55 8.85
C ARG A 133 -4.53 -12.78 7.41
N TRP A 134 -4.43 -11.76 6.55
CA TRP A 134 -4.76 -11.89 5.13
C TRP A 134 -3.66 -12.64 4.36
N LEU A 135 -2.42 -12.56 4.85
CA LEU A 135 -1.26 -13.20 4.26
C LEU A 135 -1.08 -14.65 4.72
N ALA A 136 -1.61 -15.07 5.87
CA ALA A 136 -1.68 -16.49 6.25
C ALA A 136 -2.32 -17.29 5.12
#